data_AF-A0A6P0W0S5-F1
#
_entry.id   AF-A0A6P0W0S5-F1
#
_cell.length_a   1.000
_cell.length_b   1.000
_cell.length_c   1.000
_cell.angle_alpha   90.00
_cell.angle_beta   90.00
_cell.angle_gamma   90.00
#
_symmetry.space_group_name_H-M   'P 1'
#
loop_
_entity.id
_entity.type
_entity.pdbx_description
1 polymer ?
#
loop_
_entity_poly.entity_id
_entity_poly.type
_entity_poly.pdbx_seq_one_letter_code
_entity_poly.pdbx_strand_id
1 'polypeptide(L)'
;MRTLYFLLPGTTQQFGGGGLWAELKIFNLAQQICHAEIVTYRQRESDHLFLEDCLKQANLDDCIFIVSWGFDVAKLVAKLKHHNVIYHAHSAGYRFRLPSHIPIISVSRNTMGYWGQKSPNSLIYYLPNQIGEEFCHLGKERDIDVLVQVRKSSEYLLKQLVPALQPHCRVELLDGYVEDLAGLFNRAKIYLYDSAEYWAVSGVTEGFGLPPLEALACGCQVFSSVNSALADYLEPGFNCHKIAGYSREYDIQRILG
;
A
#
# COMPACT_ATOMS: atom_id res chain seq x y z
N MET A 1 22.16 -2.84 -18.59
CA MET A 1 20.90 -3.23 -17.91
C MET A 1 19.76 -2.68 -18.75
N ARG A 2 18.67 -3.44 -18.96
CA ARG A 2 17.50 -2.96 -19.71
C ARG A 2 16.85 -1.78 -19.00
N THR A 3 16.24 -0.86 -19.75
CA THR A 3 15.50 0.28 -19.17
C THR A 3 14.19 -0.19 -18.56
N LEU A 4 13.84 0.31 -17.38
CA LEU A 4 12.56 -0.01 -16.73
C LEU A 4 11.51 1.05 -17.04
N TYR A 5 10.36 0.64 -17.59
CA TYR A 5 9.22 1.51 -17.83
C TYR A 5 8.12 1.22 -16.82
N PHE A 6 7.97 2.10 -15.84
CA PHE A 6 6.94 2.01 -14.81
C PHE A 6 5.61 2.52 -15.36
N LEU A 7 4.65 1.61 -15.54
CA LEU A 7 3.35 1.95 -16.12
C LEU A 7 2.40 2.45 -15.05
N LEU A 8 2.03 3.73 -15.15
CA LEU A 8 1.09 4.40 -14.25
C LEU A 8 -0.13 4.91 -15.02
N PRO A 9 -1.35 4.88 -14.45
CA PRO A 9 -2.51 5.43 -15.15
C PRO A 9 -2.35 6.94 -15.40
N GLY A 10 -1.69 7.63 -14.49
CA GLY A 10 -1.23 9.02 -14.51
C GLY A 10 -0.57 9.31 -13.15
N THR A 11 0.05 10.48 -12.99
CA THR A 11 0.74 10.87 -11.75
C THR A 11 0.03 11.98 -10.98
N THR A 12 -1.01 12.57 -11.57
CA THR A 12 -1.78 13.65 -10.95
C THR A 12 -2.70 13.18 -9.81
N GLN A 13 -3.25 14.15 -9.06
CA GLN A 13 -4.17 13.90 -7.92
C GLN A 13 -5.35 12.99 -8.27
N GLN A 14 -5.81 12.96 -9.54
CA GLN A 14 -6.89 12.07 -9.99
C GLN A 14 -6.58 10.58 -9.71
N PHE A 15 -5.31 10.20 -9.77
CA PHE A 15 -4.83 8.84 -9.49
C PHE A 15 -4.18 8.73 -8.10
N GLY A 16 -4.27 9.80 -7.30
CA GLY A 16 -3.65 9.92 -5.98
C GLY A 16 -4.12 8.85 -4.99
N GLY A 17 -3.16 8.11 -4.44
CA GLY A 17 -3.42 7.10 -3.43
C GLY A 17 -2.18 6.28 -3.10
N GLY A 18 -2.27 5.47 -2.03
CA GLY A 18 -1.13 4.71 -1.52
C GLY A 18 -0.43 3.83 -2.57
N GLY A 19 -1.17 3.24 -3.52
CA GLY A 19 -0.58 2.44 -4.59
C GLY A 19 0.28 3.25 -5.57
N LEU A 20 -0.16 4.46 -5.94
CA LEU A 20 0.63 5.36 -6.80
C LEU A 20 1.91 5.81 -6.08
N TRP A 21 1.78 6.24 -4.83
CA TRP A 21 2.93 6.71 -4.04
C TRP A 21 3.95 5.61 -3.78
N ALA A 22 3.49 4.39 -3.49
CA ALA A 22 4.37 3.23 -3.33
C ALA A 22 5.13 2.92 -4.63
N GLU A 23 4.46 2.95 -5.78
CA GLU A 23 5.11 2.70 -7.07
C GLU A 23 6.12 3.79 -7.42
N LEU A 24 5.80 5.07 -7.16
CA LEU A 24 6.74 6.18 -7.38
C LEU A 24 7.98 6.07 -6.47
N LYS A 25 7.84 5.61 -5.23
CA LYS A 25 8.99 5.34 -4.34
C LYS A 25 9.90 4.25 -4.92
N ILE A 26 9.31 3.14 -5.39
CA ILE A 26 10.08 2.05 -6.03
C ILE A 26 10.75 2.53 -7.33
N PHE A 27 10.07 3.34 -8.13
CA PHE A 27 10.65 3.99 -9.31
C PHE A 27 11.89 4.82 -8.94
N ASN A 28 11.78 5.69 -7.94
CA ASN A 28 12.90 6.52 -7.48
C ASN A 28 14.09 5.69 -6.98
N LEU A 29 13.83 4.57 -6.28
CA LEU A 29 14.88 3.63 -5.90
C LEU A 29 15.52 2.95 -7.11
N ALA A 30 14.72 2.53 -8.09
CA ALA A 30 15.21 1.89 -9.30
C ALA A 30 16.12 2.83 -10.11
N GLN A 31 15.81 4.14 -10.15
CA GLN A 31 16.64 5.15 -10.82
C GLN A 31 18.06 5.28 -10.23
N GLN A 32 18.26 4.89 -8.96
CA GLN A 32 19.60 4.89 -8.35
C GLN A 32 20.49 3.75 -8.87
N ILE A 33 19.90 2.77 -9.57
CA ILE A 33 20.57 1.52 -9.97
C ILE A 33 20.53 1.31 -11.50
N CYS A 34 19.43 1.66 -12.16
CA CYS A 34 19.21 1.56 -13.61
C CYS A 34 18.63 2.85 -14.19
N HIS A 35 18.66 2.93 -15.52
CA HIS A 35 17.73 3.78 -16.23
C HIS A 35 16.28 3.31 -16.01
N ALA A 36 15.43 4.20 -15.51
CA ALA A 36 14.01 3.96 -15.35
C ALA A 36 13.23 5.22 -15.73
N GLU A 37 12.08 5.02 -16.38
CA GLU A 37 11.16 6.09 -16.81
C GLU A 37 9.74 5.80 -16.34
N ILE A 38 9.01 6.88 -16.02
CA ILE A 38 7.55 6.81 -15.85
C ILE A 38 6.92 6.86 -17.24
N VAL A 39 6.01 5.91 -17.49
CA VAL A 39 5.21 5.88 -18.72
C VAL A 39 3.74 5.86 -18.33
N THR A 40 3.02 6.94 -18.64
CA THR A 40 1.59 7.02 -18.37
C THR A 40 0.78 6.33 -19.46
N TYR A 41 -0.40 5.80 -19.11
CA TYR A 41 -1.23 5.06 -20.08
C TYR A 41 -2.73 5.41 -20.11
N ARG A 42 -3.27 6.15 -19.13
CA ARG A 42 -4.64 6.68 -19.19
C ARG A 42 -4.67 8.19 -19.42
N GLN A 43 -3.79 8.93 -18.73
CA GLN A 43 -3.65 10.38 -18.86
C GLN A 43 -2.30 10.71 -19.49
N ARG A 44 -2.31 11.46 -20.60
CA ARG A 44 -1.09 12.03 -21.16
C ARG A 44 -0.64 13.21 -20.31
N GLU A 45 0.64 13.23 -19.95
CA GLU A 45 1.26 14.27 -19.13
C GLU A 45 2.50 14.77 -19.88
N SER A 46 2.81 16.06 -19.83
CA SER A 46 3.91 16.66 -20.62
C SER A 46 5.28 16.15 -20.20
N ASP A 47 5.42 15.81 -18.92
CA ASP A 47 6.70 15.52 -18.28
C ASP A 47 7.01 14.01 -18.28
N HIS A 48 6.11 13.19 -18.84
CA HIS A 48 6.21 11.74 -18.85
C HIS A 48 5.95 11.15 -20.23
N LEU A 49 6.58 10.01 -20.49
CA LEU A 49 6.32 9.23 -21.69
C LEU A 49 4.88 8.72 -21.68
N PHE A 50 4.31 8.55 -22.87
CA PHE A 50 2.97 7.97 -23.01
C PHE A 50 3.05 6.61 -23.71
N LEU A 51 2.34 5.61 -23.17
CA LEU A 51 2.45 4.23 -23.61
C LEU A 51 2.19 4.05 -25.11
N GLU A 52 1.17 4.70 -25.67
CA GLU A 52 0.86 4.58 -27.11
C GLU A 52 1.97 5.11 -28.02
N ASP A 53 2.76 6.06 -27.56
CA ASP A 53 3.86 6.60 -28.37
C ASP A 53 5.12 5.76 -28.22
N CYS A 54 5.35 5.21 -27.03
CA CYS A 54 6.42 4.25 -26.79
C CYS A 54 6.25 3.03 -27.71
N LEU A 55 5.03 2.50 -27.84
CA LEU A 55 4.73 1.33 -28.67
C LEU A 55 4.92 1.54 -30.18
N LYS A 56 5.11 2.77 -30.65
CA LYS A 56 5.43 3.08 -32.06
C LYS A 56 6.93 3.04 -32.37
N GLN A 57 7.78 2.93 -31.34
CA GLN A 57 9.23 2.96 -31.49
C GLN A 57 9.77 1.61 -31.98
N ALA A 58 10.83 1.64 -32.79
CA ALA A 58 11.34 0.45 -33.49
C ALA A 58 12.19 -0.50 -32.63
N ASN A 59 12.56 -0.12 -31.39
CA ASN A 59 13.37 -0.96 -30.50
C ASN A 59 12.88 -0.86 -29.05
N LEU A 60 12.07 -1.83 -28.62
CA LEU A 60 11.60 -1.98 -27.24
C LEU A 60 12.15 -3.25 -26.55
N ASP A 61 13.02 -4.00 -27.23
CA ASP A 61 13.59 -5.26 -26.73
C ASP A 61 14.57 -5.03 -25.56
N ASP A 62 15.12 -3.82 -25.49
CA ASP A 62 15.99 -3.33 -24.42
C ASP A 62 15.21 -2.70 -23.24
N CYS A 63 13.89 -2.78 -23.25
CA CYS A 63 13.02 -2.27 -22.18
C CYS A 63 12.29 -3.40 -21.44
N ILE A 64 11.94 -3.15 -20.17
CA ILE A 64 11.04 -3.99 -19.38
C ILE A 64 9.91 -3.11 -18.86
N PHE A 65 8.68 -3.50 -19.16
CA PHE A 65 7.48 -2.83 -18.68
C PHE A 65 7.09 -3.37 -17.30
N ILE A 66 7.06 -2.49 -16.29
CA ILE A 66 6.57 -2.79 -14.96
C ILE A 66 5.09 -2.41 -14.91
N VAL A 67 4.21 -3.39 -14.75
CA VAL A 67 2.76 -3.18 -14.57
C VAL A 67 2.40 -3.40 -13.10
N SER A 68 1.57 -2.54 -12.51
CA SER A 68 1.26 -2.62 -11.06
C SER A 68 -0.20 -2.36 -10.70
N TRP A 69 -0.92 -1.57 -11.48
CA TRP A 69 -2.32 -1.21 -11.19
C TRP A 69 -3.29 -2.37 -11.42
N GLY A 70 -3.63 -3.12 -10.37
CA GLY A 70 -4.32 -4.42 -10.48
C GLY A 70 -5.59 -4.46 -11.34
N PHE A 71 -6.35 -3.37 -11.41
CA PHE A 71 -7.54 -3.26 -12.26
C PHE A 71 -7.24 -3.23 -13.77
N ASP A 72 -6.02 -2.87 -14.16
CA ASP A 72 -5.59 -2.70 -15.55
C ASP A 72 -4.61 -3.77 -16.04
N VAL A 73 -4.00 -4.52 -15.12
CA VAL A 73 -2.92 -5.48 -15.44
C VAL A 73 -3.32 -6.43 -16.57
N ALA A 74 -4.52 -7.00 -16.55
CA ALA A 74 -4.96 -7.92 -17.60
C ALA A 74 -4.96 -7.27 -19.00
N LYS A 75 -5.40 -6.01 -19.10
CA LYS A 75 -5.44 -5.27 -20.36
C LYS A 75 -4.05 -4.87 -20.81
N LEU A 76 -3.22 -4.39 -19.88
CA LEU A 76 -1.84 -3.99 -20.16
C LEU A 76 -0.99 -5.18 -20.60
N VAL A 77 -1.09 -6.32 -19.91
CA VAL A 77 -0.39 -7.56 -20.29
C VAL A 77 -0.80 -8.04 -21.67
N ALA A 78 -2.11 -8.04 -21.99
CA ALA A 78 -2.58 -8.42 -23.33
C ALA A 78 -2.02 -7.50 -24.43
N LYS A 79 -1.91 -6.21 -24.13
CA LYS A 79 -1.35 -5.19 -25.03
C LYS A 79 0.16 -5.35 -25.22
N LEU A 80 0.87 -5.75 -24.17
CA LEU A 80 2.33 -5.88 -24.13
C LEU A 80 2.84 -7.30 -24.40
N LYS A 81 1.99 -8.18 -24.97
CA LYS A 81 2.26 -9.63 -25.15
C LYS A 81 3.54 -10.00 -25.91
N HIS A 82 4.15 -9.05 -26.62
CA HIS A 82 5.38 -9.25 -27.41
C HIS A 82 6.59 -8.52 -26.79
N HIS A 83 6.48 -8.02 -25.57
CA HIS A 83 7.50 -7.25 -24.89
C HIS A 83 7.84 -7.86 -23.53
N ASN A 84 8.98 -7.47 -22.96
CA ASN A 84 9.35 -7.91 -21.62
C ASN A 84 8.44 -7.22 -20.60
N VAL A 85 7.70 -8.00 -19.80
CA VAL A 85 6.78 -7.48 -18.79
C VAL A 85 7.11 -8.12 -17.44
N ILE A 86 7.06 -7.31 -16.39
CA ILE A 86 7.05 -7.77 -15.00
C ILE A 86 5.79 -7.24 -14.34
N TYR A 87 5.09 -8.10 -13.59
CA TYR A 87 3.98 -7.67 -12.77
C TYR A 87 4.46 -7.36 -11.34
N HIS A 88 4.36 -6.10 -10.93
CA HIS A 88 4.60 -5.65 -9.57
C HIS A 88 3.27 -5.67 -8.79
N ALA A 89 3.02 -6.76 -8.08
CA ALA A 89 1.79 -7.08 -7.39
C ALA A 89 1.72 -6.40 -6.00
N HIS A 90 1.00 -5.28 -5.95
CA HIS A 90 0.69 -4.59 -4.68
C HIS A 90 -0.38 -5.29 -3.86
N SER A 91 -1.48 -5.69 -4.48
CA SER A 91 -2.61 -6.36 -3.83
C SER A 91 -3.03 -7.60 -4.62
N ALA A 92 -3.82 -8.45 -3.97
CA ALA A 92 -4.47 -9.61 -4.57
C ALA A 92 -6.00 -9.44 -4.67
N GLY A 93 -6.65 -10.34 -5.43
CA GLY A 93 -8.11 -10.43 -5.53
C GLY A 93 -8.73 -9.89 -6.82
N TYR A 94 -7.93 -9.37 -7.76
CA TYR A 94 -8.40 -8.77 -9.02
C TYR A 94 -8.96 -9.74 -10.07
N ARG A 95 -8.97 -11.05 -9.79
CA ARG A 95 -9.61 -12.12 -10.59
C ARG A 95 -9.11 -12.28 -12.04
N PHE A 96 -7.93 -11.78 -12.39
CA PHE A 96 -7.29 -12.09 -13.67
C PHE A 96 -6.33 -13.29 -13.54
N ARG A 97 -5.88 -13.80 -14.70
CA ARG A 97 -4.82 -14.80 -14.80
C ARG A 97 -3.61 -14.18 -15.48
N LEU A 98 -2.42 -14.59 -15.06
CA LEU A 98 -1.17 -14.13 -15.65
C LEU A 98 -0.51 -15.30 -16.42
N PRO A 99 0.01 -15.08 -17.64
CA PRO A 99 0.84 -16.07 -18.31
C PRO A 99 2.07 -16.43 -17.48
N SER A 100 2.45 -17.70 -17.46
CA SER A 100 3.53 -18.21 -16.58
C SER A 100 4.93 -17.67 -16.90
N HIS A 101 5.13 -17.08 -18.08
CA HIS A 101 6.40 -16.49 -18.47
C HIS A 101 6.59 -15.07 -17.91
N ILE A 102 5.56 -14.46 -17.32
CA ILE A 102 5.65 -13.11 -16.74
C ILE A 102 6.09 -13.22 -15.28
N PRO A 103 7.27 -12.69 -14.90
CA PRO A 103 7.70 -12.64 -13.52
C PRO A 103 6.78 -11.76 -12.67
N ILE A 104 6.62 -12.15 -11.40
CA ILE A 104 5.81 -11.45 -10.41
C ILE A 104 6.72 -10.99 -9.28
N ILE A 105 6.67 -9.70 -8.96
CA ILE A 105 7.27 -9.12 -7.76
C ILE A 105 6.13 -8.78 -6.82
N SER A 106 6.12 -9.34 -5.61
CA SER A 106 5.05 -9.13 -4.63
C SER A 106 5.54 -8.24 -3.49
N VAL A 107 4.72 -7.27 -3.09
CA VAL A 107 5.07 -6.37 -1.97
C VAL A 107 4.84 -6.99 -0.60
N SER A 108 4.03 -8.04 -0.52
CA SER A 108 3.68 -8.74 0.73
C SER A 108 3.75 -10.25 0.55
N ARG A 109 4.06 -10.98 1.63
CA ARG A 109 3.99 -12.45 1.72
C ARG A 109 2.57 -12.95 1.52
N ASN A 110 1.56 -12.22 2.00
CA ASN A 110 0.17 -12.51 1.67
C ASN A 110 -0.07 -12.53 0.14
N THR A 111 0.37 -11.49 -0.58
CA THR A 111 0.23 -11.41 -2.04
C THR A 111 1.12 -12.43 -2.76
N MET A 112 2.32 -12.70 -2.23
CA MET A 112 3.22 -13.74 -2.71
C MET A 112 2.55 -15.12 -2.66
N GLY A 113 1.95 -15.48 -1.52
CA GLY A 113 1.26 -16.75 -1.33
C GLY A 113 0.04 -16.90 -2.26
N TYR A 114 -0.73 -15.81 -2.44
CA TYR A 114 -1.81 -15.77 -3.42
C TYR A 114 -1.32 -16.12 -4.83
N TRP A 115 -0.23 -15.48 -5.29
CA TRP A 115 0.33 -15.75 -6.62
C TRP A 115 1.02 -17.10 -6.72
N GLY A 116 1.64 -17.61 -5.65
CA GLY A 116 2.17 -18.97 -5.58
C GLY A 116 1.10 -20.02 -5.83
N GLN A 117 -0.13 -19.78 -5.36
CA GLN A 117 -1.27 -20.66 -5.65
C GLN A 117 -1.82 -20.47 -7.07
N LYS A 118 -1.88 -19.23 -7.57
CA LYS A 118 -2.56 -18.91 -8.84
C LYS A 118 -1.68 -19.07 -10.08
N SER A 119 -0.37 -18.89 -9.94
CA SER A 119 0.61 -18.92 -11.03
C SER A 119 1.85 -19.71 -10.60
N PRO A 120 1.72 -21.00 -10.23
CA PRO A 120 2.78 -21.78 -9.58
C PRO A 120 4.06 -21.95 -10.41
N ASN A 121 3.97 -21.78 -11.74
CA ASN A 121 5.10 -21.91 -12.66
C ASN A 121 5.73 -20.56 -13.04
N SER A 122 5.28 -19.45 -12.46
CA SER A 122 5.89 -18.13 -12.69
C SER A 122 7.08 -17.93 -11.77
N LEU A 123 8.03 -17.10 -12.18
CA LEU A 123 9.01 -16.55 -11.24
C LEU A 123 8.28 -15.61 -10.28
N ILE A 124 8.44 -15.82 -8.97
CA ILE A 124 7.79 -15.01 -7.94
C ILE A 124 8.85 -14.56 -6.94
N TYR A 125 8.97 -13.24 -6.76
CA TYR A 125 9.90 -12.61 -5.84
C TYR A 125 9.16 -11.75 -4.82
N TYR A 126 9.80 -11.54 -3.69
CA TYR A 126 9.32 -10.67 -2.62
C TYR A 126 10.18 -9.41 -2.57
N LEU A 127 9.54 -8.24 -2.69
CA LEU A 127 10.17 -6.92 -2.55
C LEU A 127 9.19 -5.99 -1.82
N PRO A 128 9.32 -5.81 -0.50
CA PRO A 128 8.40 -4.97 0.27
C PRO A 128 8.53 -3.50 -0.10
N ASN A 129 7.47 -2.73 0.18
CA ASN A 129 7.50 -1.28 0.02
C ASN A 129 8.49 -0.64 1.01
N GLN A 130 9.21 0.38 0.54
CA GLN A 130 10.08 1.19 1.38
C GLN A 130 9.28 2.09 2.33
N ILE A 131 9.70 2.12 3.58
CA ILE A 131 9.34 3.16 4.55
C ILE A 131 10.37 4.31 4.49
N GLY A 132 9.90 5.55 4.50
CA GLY A 132 10.77 6.73 4.46
C GLY A 132 11.55 6.93 5.77
N GLU A 133 12.74 7.51 5.69
CA GLU A 133 13.60 7.77 6.87
C GLU A 133 13.00 8.78 7.84
N GLU A 134 12.08 9.63 7.35
CA GLU A 134 11.32 10.58 8.17
C GLU A 134 10.46 9.89 9.22
N PHE A 135 10.07 8.63 9.00
CA PHE A 135 9.30 7.84 9.96
C PHE A 135 10.22 7.20 10.98
N CYS A 136 10.60 7.98 11.99
CA CYS A 136 11.38 7.53 13.12
C CYS A 136 10.85 8.13 14.43
N HIS A 137 11.14 7.47 15.55
CA HIS A 137 10.75 7.95 16.86
C HIS A 137 11.66 9.11 17.30
N LEU A 138 11.09 10.31 17.38
CA LEU A 138 11.79 11.55 17.71
C LEU A 138 11.88 11.85 19.21
N GLY A 139 11.32 10.99 20.08
CA GLY A 139 11.30 11.19 21.53
C GLY A 139 10.52 12.44 21.98
N LYS A 140 9.59 12.93 21.16
CA LYS A 140 8.77 14.10 21.45
C LYS A 140 7.68 13.78 22.47
N GLU A 141 7.20 14.82 23.16
CA GLU A 141 5.97 14.71 23.93
C GLU A 141 4.79 14.36 23.02
N ARG A 142 3.95 13.42 23.46
CA ARG A 142 2.78 12.94 22.71
C ARG A 142 1.51 13.52 23.32
N ASP A 143 1.00 14.57 22.70
CA ASP A 143 -0.18 15.31 23.16
C ASP A 143 -1.49 14.86 22.50
N ILE A 144 -1.44 13.92 21.55
CA ILE A 144 -2.60 13.24 20.95
C ILE A 144 -2.71 11.86 21.59
N ASP A 145 -3.83 11.57 22.25
CA ASP A 145 -4.02 10.27 22.88
C ASP A 145 -4.26 9.18 21.83
N VAL A 146 -5.18 9.43 20.89
CA VAL A 146 -5.57 8.48 19.86
C VAL A 146 -5.65 9.16 18.49
N LEU A 147 -4.84 8.71 17.55
CA LEU A 147 -4.94 9.09 16.14
C LEU A 147 -5.67 7.99 15.36
N VAL A 148 -6.60 8.36 14.49
CA VAL A 148 -7.45 7.39 13.77
C VAL A 148 -7.39 7.62 12.28
N GLN A 149 -7.07 6.57 11.53
CA GLN A 149 -7.23 6.58 10.08
C GLN A 149 -8.71 6.57 9.74
N VAL A 150 -9.20 7.53 8.93
CA VAL A 150 -10.61 7.52 8.47
C VAL A 150 -10.76 6.77 7.15
N ARG A 151 -9.93 7.12 6.16
CA ARG A 151 -10.02 6.52 4.83
C ARG A 151 -9.74 5.02 4.87
N LYS A 152 -10.62 4.22 4.24
CA LYS A 152 -10.58 2.74 4.17
C LYS A 152 -10.81 2.05 5.53
N SER A 153 -11.42 2.73 6.49
CA SER A 153 -11.69 2.17 7.80
C SER A 153 -13.06 1.49 7.90
N SER A 154 -13.19 0.59 8.86
CA SER A 154 -14.43 -0.13 9.16
C SER A 154 -15.52 0.77 9.76
N GLU A 155 -16.77 0.35 9.61
CA GLU A 155 -17.88 1.01 10.27
C GLU A 155 -17.82 0.86 11.78
N TYR A 156 -17.31 -0.28 12.28
CA TYR A 156 -17.09 -0.49 13.70
C TYR A 156 -16.16 0.59 14.29
N LEU A 157 -15.00 0.82 13.65
CA LEU A 157 -14.04 1.82 14.11
C LEU A 157 -14.68 3.22 14.13
N LEU A 158 -15.27 3.64 13.01
CA LEU A 158 -15.72 5.03 12.85
C LEU A 158 -17.05 5.35 13.53
N LYS A 159 -18.01 4.41 13.53
CA LYS A 159 -19.37 4.66 14.03
C LYS A 159 -19.59 4.18 15.46
N GLN A 160 -18.74 3.30 15.98
CA GLN A 160 -18.93 2.72 17.32
C GLN A 160 -17.78 3.03 18.27
N LEU A 161 -16.54 2.74 17.88
CA LEU A 161 -15.39 2.87 18.78
C LEU A 161 -14.95 4.32 18.93
N VAL A 162 -14.78 5.06 17.83
CA VAL A 162 -14.39 6.48 17.88
C VAL A 162 -15.34 7.32 18.74
N PRO A 163 -16.68 7.29 18.54
CA PRO A 163 -17.61 8.06 19.38
C PRO A 163 -17.55 7.66 20.86
N ALA A 164 -17.20 6.41 21.15
CA ALA A 164 -17.08 5.94 22.53
C ALA A 164 -15.76 6.36 23.20
N LEU A 165 -14.70 6.64 22.44
CA LEU A 165 -13.41 7.10 22.97
C LEU A 165 -13.35 8.61 23.20
N GLN A 166 -14.03 9.40 22.37
CA GLN A 166 -14.02 10.87 22.41
C GLN A 166 -14.34 11.50 23.78
N PRO A 167 -15.27 10.96 24.59
CA PRO A 167 -15.55 11.51 25.93
C PRO A 167 -14.41 11.29 26.95
N HIS A 168 -13.46 10.41 26.66
CA HIS A 168 -12.44 9.95 27.61
C HIS A 168 -11.02 10.40 27.28
N CYS A 169 -10.73 10.75 26.03
CA CYS A 169 -9.39 11.10 25.58
C CYS A 169 -9.42 12.00 24.32
N ARG A 170 -8.29 12.61 23.99
CA ARG A 170 -8.14 13.38 22.77
C ARG A 170 -8.00 12.45 21.57
N VAL A 171 -9.06 12.36 20.78
CA VAL A 171 -9.09 11.63 19.51
C VAL A 171 -8.91 12.60 18.34
N GLU A 172 -7.91 12.36 17.49
CA GLU A 172 -7.73 13.07 16.22
C GLU A 172 -8.00 12.15 15.02
N LEU A 173 -8.71 12.70 14.02
CA LEU A 173 -9.11 11.97 12.82
C LEU A 173 -8.23 12.38 11.63
N LEU A 174 -7.59 11.39 11.01
CA LEU A 174 -6.84 11.53 9.77
C LEU A 174 -7.78 11.27 8.58
N ASP A 175 -8.46 12.33 8.14
CA ASP A 175 -9.48 12.30 7.08
C ASP A 175 -9.03 12.94 5.74
N GLY A 176 -7.74 13.21 5.60
CA GLY A 176 -7.21 13.89 4.43
C GLY A 176 -5.71 13.75 4.26
N TYR A 177 -5.18 14.46 3.28
CA TYR A 177 -3.74 14.60 3.10
C TYR A 177 -3.15 15.42 4.24
N VAL A 178 -2.04 14.96 4.80
CA VAL A 178 -1.25 15.65 5.81
C VAL A 178 0.16 15.77 5.30
N GLU A 179 0.68 17.00 5.27
CA GLU A 179 2.02 17.29 4.78
C GLU A 179 3.11 16.65 5.66
N ASP A 180 2.97 16.77 6.99
CA ASP A 180 3.88 16.16 7.97
C ASP A 180 3.20 15.00 8.72
N LEU A 181 2.98 13.89 8.01
CA LEU A 181 2.40 12.68 8.60
C LEU A 181 3.32 12.08 9.68
N ALA A 182 4.64 12.12 9.48
CA ALA A 182 5.61 11.61 10.45
C ALA A 182 5.58 12.39 11.77
N GLY A 183 5.47 13.72 11.70
CA GLY A 183 5.27 14.59 12.86
C GLY A 183 3.96 14.33 13.58
N LEU A 184 2.88 14.05 12.83
CA LEU A 184 1.60 13.67 13.43
C LEU A 184 1.68 12.35 14.19
N PHE A 185 2.33 11.32 13.62
CA PHE A 185 2.58 10.07 14.35
C PHE A 185 3.46 10.27 15.58
N ASN A 186 4.49 11.12 15.51
CA ASN A 186 5.33 11.42 16.66
C ASN A 186 4.62 12.17 17.80
N ARG A 187 3.43 12.73 17.55
CA ARG A 187 2.56 13.36 18.56
C ARG A 187 1.49 12.42 19.11
N ALA A 188 1.22 11.29 18.46
CA ALA A 188 0.16 10.35 18.82
C ALA A 188 0.67 9.22 19.71
N LYS A 189 -0.03 8.89 20.81
CA LYS A 189 0.30 7.72 21.64
C LYS A 189 -0.17 6.43 20.98
N ILE A 190 -1.42 6.41 20.56
CA ILE A 190 -2.08 5.26 19.92
C ILE A 190 -2.47 5.61 18.49
N TYR A 191 -2.30 4.67 17.56
CA TYR A 191 -2.83 4.75 16.21
C TYR A 191 -3.83 3.62 15.95
N LEU A 192 -5.05 3.97 15.53
CA LEU A 192 -6.11 3.03 15.17
C LEU A 192 -6.21 2.89 13.64
N TYR A 193 -6.11 1.64 13.17
CA TYR A 193 -6.21 1.30 11.74
C TYR A 193 -6.99 -0.01 11.53
N ASP A 194 -8.27 0.06 11.19
CA ASP A 194 -9.09 -1.12 10.91
C ASP A 194 -9.59 -1.12 9.48
N SER A 195 -8.92 -1.86 8.59
CA SER A 195 -9.26 -1.92 7.16
C SER A 195 -9.96 -3.22 6.74
N ALA A 196 -10.23 -4.12 7.68
CA ALA A 196 -10.70 -5.47 7.35
C ALA A 196 -12.03 -5.46 6.58
N GLU A 197 -13.01 -4.70 7.07
CA GLU A 197 -14.33 -4.59 6.46
C GLU A 197 -14.26 -3.97 5.05
N TYR A 198 -13.52 -2.86 4.91
CA TYR A 198 -13.38 -2.14 3.64
C TYR A 198 -12.86 -3.06 2.53
N TRP A 199 -11.81 -3.83 2.82
CA TRP A 199 -11.19 -4.72 1.85
C TRP A 199 -12.04 -5.95 1.56
N ALA A 200 -12.69 -6.53 2.58
CA ALA A 200 -13.63 -7.62 2.39
C ALA A 200 -14.76 -7.26 1.42
N VAL A 201 -15.38 -6.09 1.60
CA VAL A 201 -16.45 -5.58 0.70
C VAL A 201 -15.92 -5.30 -0.70
N SER A 202 -14.70 -4.77 -0.81
CA SER A 202 -14.08 -4.45 -2.11
C SER A 202 -13.67 -5.70 -2.91
N GLY A 203 -13.62 -6.88 -2.28
CA GLY A 203 -13.20 -8.13 -2.92
C GLY A 203 -11.72 -8.18 -3.31
N VAL A 204 -10.92 -7.24 -2.79
CA VAL A 204 -9.46 -7.17 -2.95
C VAL A 204 -8.81 -7.05 -1.57
N THR A 205 -7.49 -7.11 -1.51
CA THR A 205 -6.74 -7.20 -0.25
C THR A 205 -5.96 -5.93 0.07
N GLU A 206 -5.75 -5.66 1.37
CA GLU A 206 -4.71 -4.70 1.78
C GLU A 206 -3.37 -5.18 1.23
N GLY A 207 -2.68 -4.28 0.54
CA GLY A 207 -1.50 -4.63 -0.25
C GLY A 207 -0.23 -4.72 0.57
N PHE A 208 -0.04 -3.73 1.46
CA PHE A 208 1.11 -3.67 2.35
C PHE A 208 0.79 -3.07 3.73
N GLY A 209 -0.06 -2.04 3.81
CA GLY A 209 -0.34 -1.37 5.08
C GLY A 209 0.78 -0.42 5.56
N LEU A 210 1.30 0.44 4.68
CA LEU A 210 2.32 1.43 5.08
C LEU A 210 1.95 2.24 6.35
N PRO A 211 0.72 2.78 6.52
CA PRO A 211 0.45 3.66 7.66
C PRO A 211 0.63 3.00 9.04
N PRO A 212 0.17 1.75 9.30
CA PRO A 212 0.53 1.05 10.53
C PRO A 212 2.03 0.87 10.75
N LEU A 213 2.80 0.55 9.70
CA LEU A 213 4.26 0.37 9.84
C LEU A 213 4.97 1.70 10.12
N GLU A 214 4.54 2.76 9.43
CA GLU A 214 4.98 4.14 9.64
C GLU A 214 4.69 4.62 11.07
N ALA A 215 3.50 4.33 11.59
CA ALA A 215 3.15 4.63 12.98
C ALA A 215 4.02 3.86 13.99
N LEU A 216 4.29 2.57 13.75
CA LEU A 216 5.20 1.78 14.59
C LEU A 216 6.62 2.36 14.61
N ALA A 217 7.15 2.73 13.44
CA ALA A 217 8.48 3.31 13.33
C ALA A 217 8.60 4.66 14.06
N CYS A 218 7.51 5.44 14.09
CA CYS A 218 7.39 6.66 14.88
C CYS A 218 7.11 6.41 16.39
N GLY A 219 6.97 5.16 16.83
CA GLY A 219 6.78 4.79 18.24
C GLY A 219 5.34 4.84 18.75
N CYS A 220 4.33 4.87 17.87
CA CYS A 220 2.94 4.70 18.28
C CYS A 220 2.67 3.27 18.74
N GLN A 221 1.81 3.09 19.73
CA GLN A 221 1.13 1.81 19.91
C GLN A 221 0.08 1.65 18.82
N VAL A 222 0.08 0.52 18.11
CA VAL A 222 -0.84 0.29 17.00
C VAL A 222 -1.94 -0.69 17.37
N PHE A 223 -3.18 -0.23 17.21
CA PHE A 223 -4.37 -1.09 17.26
C PHE A 223 -4.89 -1.26 15.84
N SER A 224 -4.89 -2.49 15.35
CA SER A 224 -5.18 -2.71 13.94
C SER A 224 -5.96 -3.99 13.69
N SER A 225 -6.61 -4.05 12.53
CA SER A 225 -6.96 -5.33 11.92
C SER A 225 -5.68 -6.07 11.48
N VAL A 226 -5.80 -7.38 11.25
CA VAL A 226 -4.67 -8.23 10.81
C VAL A 226 -5.01 -8.96 9.50
N ASN A 227 -5.80 -8.30 8.65
CA ASN A 227 -6.18 -8.85 7.36
C ASN A 227 -5.05 -8.70 6.34
N SER A 228 -4.92 -9.70 5.47
CA SER A 228 -4.05 -9.62 4.29
C SER A 228 -2.59 -9.27 4.66
N ALA A 229 -1.96 -8.33 3.97
CA ALA A 229 -0.56 -7.96 4.18
C ALA A 229 -0.26 -7.36 5.57
N LEU A 230 -1.26 -6.90 6.31
CA LEU A 230 -1.05 -6.44 7.69
C LEU A 230 -0.47 -7.57 8.56
N ALA A 231 -0.89 -8.82 8.33
CA ALA A 231 -0.38 -9.98 9.06
C ALA A 231 1.08 -10.33 8.74
N ASP A 232 1.72 -9.70 7.75
CA ASP A 232 3.12 -9.95 7.43
C ASP A 232 4.07 -9.40 8.51
N TYR A 233 3.65 -8.37 9.24
CA TYR A 233 4.47 -7.70 10.25
C TYR A 233 3.70 -7.29 11.52
N LEU A 234 2.36 -7.31 11.52
CA LEU A 234 1.58 -7.06 12.73
C LEU A 234 1.24 -8.38 13.43
N GLU A 235 1.79 -8.54 14.64
CA GLU A 235 1.58 -9.69 15.51
C GLU A 235 0.88 -9.24 16.81
N PRO A 236 -0.42 -9.56 16.98
CA PRO A 236 -1.18 -9.20 18.18
C PRO A 236 -0.54 -9.75 19.45
N GLY A 237 -0.29 -8.87 20.42
CA GLY A 237 0.36 -9.23 21.68
C GLY A 237 1.88 -9.15 21.66
N PHE A 238 2.49 -8.85 20.51
CA PHE A 238 3.91 -8.54 20.40
C PHE A 238 4.15 -7.09 20.02
N ASN A 239 3.74 -6.68 18.82
CA ASN A 239 3.98 -5.33 18.31
C ASN A 239 2.70 -4.58 17.90
N CYS A 240 1.52 -5.21 18.03
CA CYS A 240 0.24 -4.54 17.86
C CYS A 240 -0.83 -5.11 18.79
N HIS A 241 -1.98 -4.44 18.84
CA HIS A 241 -3.20 -4.96 19.42
C HIS A 241 -4.25 -5.20 18.33
N LYS A 242 -4.88 -6.38 18.32
CA LYS A 242 -6.02 -6.63 17.44
C LYS A 242 -7.21 -5.78 17.87
N ILE A 243 -7.79 -4.98 16.98
CA ILE A 243 -9.03 -4.21 17.19
C ILE A 243 -10.26 -4.97 16.72
N ALA A 244 -11.47 -4.52 17.06
CA ALA A 244 -12.73 -5.18 16.70
C ALA A 244 -12.77 -6.63 17.19
N GLY A 245 -12.26 -6.86 18.39
CA GLY A 245 -12.20 -8.17 19.03
C GLY A 245 -13.12 -8.24 20.22
N TYR A 246 -13.85 -9.35 20.37
CA TYR A 246 -14.74 -9.65 21.50
C TYR A 246 -15.91 -8.67 21.72
N SER A 247 -15.65 -7.42 22.15
CA SER A 247 -16.67 -6.39 22.34
C SER A 247 -16.07 -4.97 22.24
N ARG A 248 -16.95 -3.97 22.07
CA ARG A 248 -16.56 -2.56 22.08
C ARG A 248 -15.93 -2.15 23.41
N GLU A 249 -16.51 -2.59 24.52
CA GLU A 249 -16.03 -2.29 25.87
C GLU A 249 -14.63 -2.86 26.11
N TYR A 250 -14.32 -4.04 25.55
CA TYR A 250 -13.00 -4.64 25.61
C TYR A 250 -11.94 -3.84 24.83
N ASP A 251 -12.31 -3.31 23.66
CA ASP A 251 -11.42 -2.42 22.91
C ASP A 251 -11.17 -1.10 23.65
N ILE A 252 -12.22 -0.48 24.21
CA ILE A 252 -12.11 0.75 25.00
C ILE A 252 -11.18 0.54 26.20
N GLN A 253 -11.36 -0.55 26.94
CA GLN A 253 -10.56 -0.83 28.13
C GLN A 253 -9.07 -0.93 27.80
N ARG A 254 -8.71 -1.53 26.65
CA ARG A 254 -7.30 -1.66 26.24
C ARG A 254 -6.71 -0.38 25.67
N ILE A 255 -7.53 0.49 25.10
CA ILE A 255 -7.08 1.78 24.54
C ILE A 255 -6.88 2.82 25.66
N LEU A 256 -7.73 2.79 26.69
CA LEU A 256 -7.67 3.74 27.81
C LEU A 256 -6.84 3.26 29.01
N GLY A 257 -6.52 1.96 29.06
CA GLY A 257 -5.90 1.28 30.22
C GLY A 257 -4.41 1.04 30.06
#